data_AF-A0A8J6YNJ8-F1
#
_entry.id   AF-A0A8J6YNJ8-F1
#
_cell.length_a   1.000
_cell.length_b   1.000
_cell.length_c   1.000
_cell.angle_alpha   90.00
_cell.angle_beta   90.00
_cell.angle_gamma   90.00
#
_symmetry.space_group_name_H-M   'P 1'
#
loop_
_entity.id
_entity.type
_entity.pdbx_description
1 polymer ?
#
loop_
_entity_poly.entity_id
_entity_poly.type
_entity_poly.pdbx_seq_one_letter_code
_entity_poly.pdbx_strand_id
1 'polypeptide(L)'
;MIARAIERAVDVLKGTGVRMTPQRYAILAYLLETKRHPTADEIYKALESRFPSMSVATVYNNLKLFKEAGLVRELTFGDHSSRFDADT
;
A
#
# COMPACT_ATOMS: atom_id res chain seq x y z
N MET A 1 -15.25 7.56 -3.36
CA MET A 1 -14.76 7.12 -4.69
C MET A 1 -13.25 6.95 -4.62
N ILE A 2 -12.73 5.80 -5.06
CA ILE A 2 -11.30 5.46 -5.00
C ILE A 2 -10.42 6.55 -5.62
N ALA A 3 -10.85 7.16 -6.74
CA ALA A 3 -10.14 8.26 -7.38
C ALA A 3 -9.81 9.42 -6.42
N ARG A 4 -10.76 9.85 -5.57
CA ARG A 4 -10.53 10.92 -4.58
C ARG A 4 -9.53 10.51 -3.50
N ALA A 5 -9.53 9.24 -3.09
CA ALA A 5 -8.56 8.74 -2.11
C ALA A 5 -7.14 8.72 -2.68
N ILE A 6 -7.00 8.30 -3.94
CA ILE A 6 -5.74 8.33 -4.66
C ILE A 6 -5.23 9.76 -4.87
N GLU A 7 -6.09 10.70 -5.27
CA GLU A 7 -5.71 12.12 -5.42
C GLU A 7 -5.16 12.67 -4.09
N ARG A 8 -5.86 12.44 -2.97
CA ARG A 8 -5.37 12.83 -1.65
C ARG A 8 -4.02 12.20 -1.32
N ALA A 9 -3.84 10.91 -1.63
CA ALA A 9 -2.57 10.23 -1.39
C ALA A 9 -1.43 10.82 -2.22
N VAL A 10 -1.69 11.22 -3.47
CA VAL A 10 -0.71 11.92 -4.31
C VAL A 10 -0.30 13.24 -3.66
N ASP A 11 -1.25 14.03 -3.16
CA ASP A 11 -0.96 15.31 -2.51
C ASP A 11 -0.16 15.13 -1.21
N VAL A 12 -0.53 14.14 -0.38
CA VAL A 12 0.19 13.79 0.85
C VAL A 12 1.64 13.40 0.55
N LEU A 13 1.86 12.49 -0.40
CA LEU A 13 3.21 12.05 -0.75
C LEU A 13 4.03 13.19 -1.39
N LYS A 14 3.41 14.03 -2.22
CA LYS A 14 4.06 15.20 -2.79
C LYS A 14 4.52 16.17 -1.69
N GLY A 15 3.71 16.37 -0.64
CA GLY A 15 4.06 17.18 0.53
C GLY A 15 5.26 16.64 1.32
N THR A 16 5.55 15.34 1.23
CA THR A 16 6.70 14.69 1.89
C THR A 16 7.90 14.48 0.97
N GLY A 17 7.87 15.03 -0.26
CA GLY A 17 8.94 14.85 -1.26
C GLY A 17 8.97 13.45 -1.89
N VAL A 18 7.95 12.63 -1.64
CA VAL A 18 7.84 11.27 -2.15
C VAL A 18 7.04 11.27 -3.45
N ARG A 19 7.61 10.71 -4.52
CA ARG A 19 6.90 10.55 -5.80
C ARG A 19 5.86 9.42 -5.75
N MET A 20 4.65 9.63 -6.26
CA MET A 20 3.75 8.51 -6.58
C MET A 20 4.27 7.74 -7.81
N THR A 21 4.81 6.53 -7.62
CA THR A 21 5.28 5.64 -8.70
C THR A 21 4.17 4.68 -9.14
N PRO A 22 4.28 4.03 -10.31
CA PRO A 22 3.29 3.03 -10.74
C PRO A 22 3.10 1.87 -9.74
N GLN A 23 4.18 1.39 -9.10
CA GLN A 23 4.09 0.38 -8.04
C GLN A 23 3.38 0.91 -6.79
N ARG A 24 3.70 2.14 -6.35
CA ARG A 24 3.02 2.78 -5.20
C ARG A 24 1.52 2.93 -5.46
N TYR A 25 1.17 3.42 -6.64
CA TYR A 25 -0.22 3.52 -7.08
C TYR A 25 -0.91 2.15 -7.03
N ALA A 26 -0.28 1.11 -7.61
CA ALA A 26 -0.90 -0.21 -7.68
C ALA A 26 -1.11 -0.84 -6.29
N ILE A 27 -0.14 -0.71 -5.38
CA ILE A 27 -0.25 -1.20 -4.01
C ILE A 27 -1.38 -0.47 -3.28
N LEU A 28 -1.41 0.86 -3.34
CA LEU A 28 -2.43 1.64 -2.64
C LEU A 28 -3.83 1.45 -3.23
N ALA A 29 -3.95 1.39 -4.56
CA ALA A 29 -5.21 1.09 -5.24
C ALA A 29 -5.73 -0.29 -4.85
N TYR A 30 -4.86 -1.31 -4.82
CA TYR A 30 -5.23 -2.66 -4.38
C TYR A 30 -5.79 -2.64 -2.95
N LEU A 31 -5.15 -1.91 -2.03
CA LEU A 31 -5.61 -1.77 -0.65
C LEU A 31 -6.95 -1.03 -0.53
N LEU A 32 -7.20 -0.02 -1.37
CA LEU A 32 -8.45 0.74 -1.38
C LEU A 32 -9.63 -0.03 -2.03
N GLU A 33 -9.34 -1.02 -2.88
CA GLU A 33 -10.34 -1.84 -3.57
C GLU A 33 -10.74 -3.09 -2.78
N THR A 34 -9.82 -3.63 -1.98
CA THR A 34 -10.09 -4.83 -1.18
C THR A 34 -10.97 -4.52 0.03
N LYS A 35 -11.92 -5.43 0.33
CA LYS A 35 -12.71 -5.41 1.58
C LYS A 35 -12.05 -6.16 2.74
N ARG A 36 -10.86 -6.72 2.49
CA ARG A 36 -10.06 -7.49 3.45
C ARG A 36 -8.80 -6.71 3.80
N HIS A 37 -8.14 -7.07 4.89
CA HIS A 37 -6.84 -6.51 5.28
C HIS A 37 -5.71 -7.48 4.87
N PRO A 38 -5.16 -7.40 3.66
CA PRO A 38 -4.17 -8.36 3.19
C PRO A 38 -2.83 -8.23 3.93
N THR A 39 -2.05 -9.31 3.92
CA THR A 39 -0.63 -9.26 4.29
C THR A 39 0.23 -8.73 3.14
N ALA A 40 1.49 -8.37 3.42
CA ALA A 40 2.43 -7.97 2.37
C ALA A 40 2.64 -9.05 1.30
N ASP A 41 2.66 -10.33 1.69
CA ASP A 41 2.78 -11.46 0.76
C ASP A 41 1.56 -11.60 -0.15
N GLU A 42 0.36 -11.38 0.39
CA GLU A 42 -0.88 -11.40 -0.39
C GLU A 42 -0.91 -10.26 -1.41
N ILE A 43 -0.44 -9.07 -1.03
CA ILE A 43 -0.31 -7.91 -1.93
C ILE A 43 0.72 -8.20 -3.02
N TYR A 44 1.88 -8.76 -2.64
CA TYR A 44 2.93 -9.13 -3.59
C TYR A 44 2.40 -10.11 -4.65
N LYS A 45 1.77 -11.22 -4.22
CA LYS A 45 1.19 -12.23 -5.13
C LYS A 45 0.13 -11.65 -6.06
N ALA A 46 -0.66 -10.69 -5.59
CA ALA A 46 -1.69 -10.05 -6.40
C ALA A 46 -1.11 -9.16 -7.52
N LEU A 47 0.13 -8.67 -7.36
CA LEU A 47 0.72 -7.64 -8.23
C LEU A 47 1.98 -8.09 -8.98
N GLU A 48 2.62 -9.20 -8.59
CA GLU A 48 3.90 -9.65 -9.16
C GLU A 48 3.86 -9.87 -10.68
N SER A 49 2.74 -10.36 -11.21
CA SER A 49 2.56 -10.57 -12.66
C SER A 49 2.59 -9.27 -13.47
N ARG A 50 2.22 -8.13 -12.85
CA ARG A 50 2.24 -6.80 -13.46
C ARG A 50 3.56 -6.07 -13.25
N PHE A 51 4.32 -6.45 -12.23
CA PHE A 51 5.57 -5.81 -11.85
C PHE A 51 6.67 -6.87 -11.60
N PRO A 52 7.29 -7.45 -12.65
CA PRO A 52 8.26 -8.54 -12.52
C PRO A 52 9.53 -8.19 -11.71
N SER A 53 9.85 -6.90 -11.58
CA SER A 53 10.98 -6.41 -10.76
C SER A 53 10.60 -6.10 -9.32
N MET A 54 9.32 -6.24 -8.95
CA MET A 54 8.86 -6.03 -7.58
C MET A 54 9.24 -7.23 -6.72
N SER A 55 9.65 -6.97 -5.49
CA SER A 55 9.87 -8.00 -4.48
C SER A 55 8.90 -7.82 -3.31
N VAL A 56 8.78 -8.82 -2.44
CA VAL A 56 8.07 -8.68 -1.16
C VAL A 56 8.65 -7.52 -0.34
N ALA A 57 9.97 -7.34 -0.34
CA ALA A 57 10.63 -6.21 0.33
C ALA A 57 10.19 -4.86 -0.25
N THR A 58 9.99 -4.76 -1.57
CA THR A 58 9.44 -3.57 -2.22
C THR A 58 8.03 -3.27 -1.71
N VAL A 59 7.20 -4.30 -1.50
CA VAL A 59 5.86 -4.12 -0.93
C VAL A 59 5.95 -3.60 0.51
N TYR A 60 6.74 -4.24 1.37
CA TYR A 60 6.95 -3.78 2.76
C TYR A 60 7.44 -2.34 2.84
N ASN A 61 8.42 -1.96 2.00
CA ASN A 61 8.96 -0.60 2.00
C ASN A 61 7.87 0.44 1.65
N ASN A 62 6.98 0.13 0.71
CA ASN A 62 5.88 1.02 0.36
C ASN A 62 4.79 1.04 1.44
N LEU A 63 4.47 -0.09 2.06
CA LEU A 63 3.52 -0.16 3.18
C LEU A 63 4.00 0.65 4.38
N LYS A 64 5.28 0.54 4.72
CA LYS A 64 5.91 1.35 5.77
C LYS A 64 5.82 2.85 5.44
N LEU A 65 6.15 3.22 4.21
CA LEU A 65 6.04 4.60 3.73
C LEU A 65 4.60 5.12 3.81
N PHE A 66 3.61 4.33 3.40
CA PHE A 66 2.21 4.72 3.48
C PHE A 66 1.72 4.85 4.92
N LYS A 67 2.18 3.98 5.81
CA LYS A 67 1.93 4.08 7.26
C LYS A 67 2.51 5.37 7.84
N GLU A 68 3.76 5.68 7.53
CA GLU A 68 4.42 6.92 7.96
C GLU A 68 3.72 8.16 7.41
N ALA A 69 3.16 8.08 6.20
CA ALA A 69 2.36 9.13 5.57
C ALA A 69 0.90 9.18 6.06
N GLY A 70 0.47 8.28 6.95
CA GLY A 70 -0.92 8.21 7.45
C GLY A 70 -1.95 7.72 6.42
N LEU A 71 -1.51 7.10 5.33
CA LEU A 71 -2.36 6.60 4.24
C LEU A 71 -2.81 5.15 4.44
N VAL A 72 -2.08 4.39 5.27
CA VAL A 72 -2.34 2.97 5.54
C VAL A 72 -2.15 2.70 7.03
N ARG A 73 -2.98 1.83 7.60
CA ARG A 73 -2.87 1.32 8.96
C ARG A 73 -2.36 -0.11 8.93
N GLU A 74 -1.47 -0.42 9.87
CA GLU A 74 -0.95 -1.77 10.09
C GLU A 74 -1.69 -2.40 11.29
N LEU A 75 -2.23 -3.59 11.08
CA LEU A 75 -2.94 -4.40 12.07
C LEU A 75 -2.05 -5.57 12.45
N THR A 76 -1.56 -5.59 13.68
CA THR A 76 -0.68 -6.63 14.21
C THR A 76 -1.47 -7.64 15.05
N PHE A 77 -1.16 -8.93 14.90
CA PHE A 77 -1.85 -10.02 15.60
C PHE A 77 -0.84 -10.99 16.22
N GLY A 78 -0.20 -10.57 17.32
CA GLY A 78 0.80 -11.39 18.02
C GLY A 78 1.90 -11.86 17.07
N ASP A 79 2.09 -13.18 16.99
CA ASP A 79 3.13 -13.82 16.14
C ASP A 79 2.71 -14.00 14.67
N HIS A 80 1.50 -13.58 14.28
CA HIS A 80 1.05 -13.66 12.89
C HIS A 80 1.54 -12.46 12.07
N SER A 81 1.65 -12.67 10.76
CA SER A 81 2.00 -11.60 9.80
C SER A 81 1.05 -10.41 9.91
N SER A 82 1.61 -9.21 9.90
CA SER A 82 0.83 -7.96 9.86
C SER A 82 -0.12 -7.92 8.67
N ARG A 83 -1.29 -7.32 8.90
CA ARG A 83 -2.30 -7.02 7.88
C ARG A 83 -2.39 -5.51 7.68
N PHE A 84 -2.80 -5.08 6.48
CA PHE A 84 -2.79 -3.67 6.12
C PHE A 84 -4.17 -3.19 5.66
N ASP A 85 -4.53 -1.98 6.08
CA ASP A 85 -5.81 -1.34 5.79
C ASP A 85 -5.62 0.07 5.22
N ALA A 86 -6.29 0.39 4.11
CA ALA A 86 -6.28 1.74 3.51
C ALA A 86 -7.61 2.48 3.71
N ASP A 87 -8.59 1.88 4.39
CA ASP A 87 -9.79 2.61 4.79
C ASP A 87 -9.38 3.65 5.84
N THR A 88 -9.62 4.94 5.54
CA THR A 88 -9.31 6.10 6.38
C THR A 88 -10.49 7.03 6.43
#